data_AF-A0A1E1XN22-F1
#
_entry.id   AF-A0A1E1XN22-F1
#
_cell.length_a   1.000
_cell.length_b   1.000
_cell.length_c   1.000
_cell.angle_alpha   90.00
_cell.angle_beta   90.00
_cell.angle_gamma   90.00
#
_symmetry.space_group_name_H-M   'P 1'
#
loop_
_entity.id
_entity.type
_entity.pdbx_description
1 polymer ?
#
loop_
_entity_poly.entity_id
_entity_poly.type
_entity_poly.pdbx_seq_one_letter_code
_entity_poly.pdbx_strand_id
1 'polypeptide(L)'
;MQNTFITLAKLVVVGTQTPPVLAIGALATVAIGFATKWSVQASNAARYLESRYVSRMLQHATETRDSLSTARCLGAVARLRLHFERLSDLGLRAFAAFAMCFRFSRFAAGACGLLVVLAALGFALALAGRAPPEEASSSVGLALSASLSIPMMTVSLCLSLYVLLQTTVSFERAVEYTELPAEVDVENTASDESGTGDSMLVAPPVEDSWPQEGLVEFEKYSASYRPGILPMVLKGVTFVVKPQEKVGVVGRTGAG
;
A
#
# COMPACT_ATOMS: atom_id res chain seq x y z
N MET A 1 -5.36 14.12 -13.66
CA MET A 1 -6.24 15.31 -13.62
C MET A 1 -6.69 15.76 -15.01
N GLN A 2 -5.81 15.96 -15.99
CA GLN A 2 -6.23 16.37 -17.34
C GLN A 2 -7.30 15.45 -17.98
N ASN A 3 -7.11 14.13 -17.96
CA ASN A 3 -8.07 13.19 -18.55
C ASN A 3 -9.44 13.18 -17.85
N THR A 4 -9.48 13.49 -16.55
CA THR A 4 -10.75 13.54 -15.80
C THR A 4 -11.55 14.77 -16.22
N PHE A 5 -10.90 15.94 -16.33
CA PHE A 5 -11.53 17.17 -16.83
C PHE A 5 -12.02 17.05 -18.28
N ILE A 6 -11.23 16.42 -19.16
CA ILE A 6 -11.64 16.25 -20.56
C ILE A 6 -12.85 15.32 -20.67
N THR A 7 -12.89 14.24 -19.87
CA THR A 7 -14.05 13.33 -19.84
C THR A 7 -15.31 14.07 -19.39
N LEU A 8 -15.20 14.89 -18.35
CA LEU A 8 -16.30 15.67 -17.79
C LEU A 8 -16.80 16.74 -18.79
N ALA A 9 -15.87 17.47 -19.41
CA ALA A 9 -16.19 18.48 -20.43
C ALA A 9 -16.93 17.87 -21.64
N LYS A 10 -16.49 16.70 -22.13
CA LYS A 10 -17.17 16.02 -23.23
C LYS A 10 -18.54 15.48 -22.86
N LEU A 11 -18.72 15.02 -21.62
CA LEU A 11 -20.02 14.57 -21.11
C LEU A 11 -20.99 15.75 -21.02
N VAL A 12 -20.51 16.94 -20.62
CA VAL A 12 -21.30 18.19 -20.65
C VAL A 12 -21.67 18.58 -22.08
N VAL A 13 -20.72 18.54 -23.03
CA VAL A 13 -20.98 18.87 -24.45
C VAL A 13 -21.99 17.91 -25.08
N VAL A 14 -21.88 16.61 -24.82
CA VAL A 14 -22.87 15.63 -25.31
C VAL A 14 -24.22 15.87 -24.68
N GLY A 15 -24.24 16.34 -23.44
CA GLY A 15 -25.46 16.57 -22.72
C GLY A 15 -26.25 17.80 -23.09
N THR A 16 -25.58 18.86 -23.54
CA THR A 16 -26.27 20.04 -24.09
C THR A 16 -26.92 19.73 -25.44
N GLN A 17 -26.34 18.81 -26.22
CA GLN A 17 -26.85 18.40 -27.53
C GLN A 17 -27.92 17.30 -27.45
N THR A 18 -27.81 16.39 -26.47
CA THR A 18 -28.66 15.20 -26.36
C THR A 18 -29.06 14.90 -24.90
N PRO A 19 -30.12 15.56 -24.37
CA PRO A 19 -30.55 15.40 -22.98
C PRO A 19 -30.78 13.95 -22.49
N PRO A 20 -31.37 13.03 -23.27
CA PRO A 20 -31.55 11.65 -22.80
C PRO A 20 -30.24 10.85 -22.71
N VAL A 21 -29.20 11.24 -23.46
CA VAL A 21 -27.88 10.59 -23.38
C VAL A 21 -27.16 10.94 -22.07
N LEU A 22 -27.46 12.10 -21.45
CA LEU A 22 -26.97 12.42 -20.11
C LEU A 22 -27.46 11.45 -19.05
N ALA A 23 -28.75 11.09 -19.09
CA ALA A 23 -29.31 10.17 -18.11
C ALA A 23 -28.62 8.79 -18.18
N ILE A 24 -28.39 8.29 -19.40
CA ILE A 24 -27.69 7.03 -19.65
C ILE A 24 -26.20 7.15 -19.27
N GLY A 25 -25.55 8.26 -19.62
CA GLY A 25 -24.17 8.55 -19.23
C GLY A 25 -23.97 8.63 -17.72
N ALA A 26 -24.89 9.28 -17.00
CA ALA A 26 -24.87 9.37 -15.54
C ALA A 26 -25.08 8.00 -14.88
N LEU A 27 -26.00 7.19 -15.40
CA LEU A 27 -26.18 5.81 -14.91
C LEU A 27 -24.91 4.97 -15.16
N ALA A 28 -24.29 5.13 -16.33
CA ALA A 28 -23.05 4.44 -16.69
C ALA A 28 -21.88 4.84 -15.79
N THR A 29 -21.71 6.13 -15.47
CA THR A 29 -20.64 6.58 -14.56
C THR A 29 -20.84 6.06 -13.14
N VAL A 30 -22.08 6.02 -12.63
CA VAL A 30 -22.40 5.40 -11.34
C VAL A 30 -22.08 3.91 -11.35
N ALA A 31 -22.49 3.18 -12.39
CA ALA A 31 -22.19 1.75 -12.55
C ALA A 31 -20.68 1.47 -12.58
N ILE A 32 -19.91 2.29 -13.29
CA ILE A 32 -18.44 2.20 -13.33
C ILE A 32 -17.83 2.48 -11.96
N GLY A 33 -18.38 3.45 -11.20
CA GLY A 33 -17.95 3.74 -9.84
C GLY A 33 -18.12 2.54 -8.91
N PHE A 34 -19.29 1.87 -8.95
CA PHE A 34 -19.54 0.64 -8.20
C PHE A 34 -18.62 -0.51 -8.64
N ALA A 35 -18.47 -0.73 -9.95
CA ALA A 35 -17.60 -1.77 -10.48
C ALA A 35 -16.13 -1.54 -10.07
N THR A 36 -15.66 -0.30 -10.11
CA THR A 36 -14.30 0.09 -9.68
C THR A 36 -14.15 -0.13 -8.17
N LYS A 37 -15.12 0.28 -7.36
CA LYS A 37 -15.11 0.07 -5.90
C LYS A 37 -14.98 -1.41 -5.54
N TRP A 38 -15.82 -2.27 -6.10
CA TRP A 38 -15.75 -3.71 -5.85
C TRP A 38 -14.45 -4.33 -6.35
N SER A 39 -13.98 -3.93 -7.54
CA SER A 39 -12.73 -4.43 -8.11
C SER A 39 -11.53 -4.04 -7.25
N VAL A 40 -11.50 -2.81 -6.71
CA VAL A 40 -10.44 -2.32 -5.83
C VAL A 40 -10.45 -3.11 -4.52
N GLN A 41 -11.61 -3.25 -3.87
CA GLN A 41 -11.76 -4.03 -2.64
C GLN A 41 -11.26 -5.47 -2.81
N ALA A 42 -11.66 -6.15 -3.89
CA ALA A 42 -11.18 -7.50 -4.20
C ALA A 42 -9.67 -7.54 -4.46
N SER A 43 -9.14 -6.52 -5.16
CA SER A 43 -7.73 -6.48 -5.53
C SER A 43 -6.77 -6.17 -4.38
N ASN A 44 -7.24 -5.48 -3.32
CA ASN A 44 -6.42 -5.16 -2.15
C ASN A 44 -5.91 -6.43 -1.45
N ALA A 45 -6.76 -7.44 -1.30
CA ALA A 45 -6.36 -8.73 -0.72
C ALA A 45 -5.28 -9.43 -1.56
N ALA A 46 -5.44 -9.44 -2.89
CA ALA A 46 -4.45 -10.00 -3.81
C ALA A 46 -3.12 -9.24 -3.76
N ARG A 47 -3.16 -7.91 -3.66
CA ARG A 47 -1.98 -7.05 -3.59
C ARG A 47 -1.21 -7.21 -2.27
N TYR A 48 -1.92 -7.39 -1.17
CA TYR A 48 -1.30 -7.68 0.12
C TYR A 48 -0.57 -9.03 0.10
N LEU A 49 -1.20 -10.06 -0.47
CA LEU A 49 -0.57 -11.38 -0.67
C LEU A 49 0.66 -11.29 -1.54
N GLU A 50 0.58 -10.60 -2.68
CA GLU A 50 1.73 -10.36 -3.57
C GLU A 50 2.88 -9.72 -2.81
N SER A 51 2.63 -8.64 -2.07
CA SER A 51 3.69 -7.97 -1.30
C SER A 51 4.32 -8.88 -0.26
N ARG A 52 3.53 -9.75 0.40
CA ARG A 52 4.06 -10.70 1.38
C ARG A 52 5.02 -11.70 0.74
N TYR A 53 4.71 -12.18 -0.46
CA TYR A 53 5.59 -13.10 -1.18
C TYR A 53 6.84 -12.40 -1.70
N VAL A 54 6.74 -11.17 -2.20
CA VAL A 54 7.90 -10.37 -2.60
C VAL A 54 8.88 -10.19 -1.43
N SER A 55 8.39 -9.83 -0.24
CA SER A 55 9.25 -9.73 0.95
C SER A 55 9.95 -11.05 1.29
N ARG A 56 9.24 -12.18 1.20
CA ARG A 56 9.83 -13.51 1.44
C ARG A 56 10.84 -13.92 0.37
N MET A 57 10.61 -13.56 -0.90
CA MET A 57 11.55 -13.81 -1.98
C MET A 57 12.84 -13.03 -1.79
N LEU A 58 12.73 -11.75 -1.40
CA LEU A 58 13.89 -10.91 -1.10
C LEU A 58 14.67 -11.46 0.09
N GLN A 59 13.99 -11.82 1.18
CA GLN A 59 14.61 -12.45 2.35
C GLN A 59 15.31 -13.77 1.98
N HIS A 60 14.66 -14.64 1.20
CA HIS A 60 15.28 -15.90 0.75
C HIS A 60 16.52 -15.64 -0.13
N ALA A 61 16.49 -14.60 -0.96
CA ALA A 61 17.62 -14.23 -1.79
C ALA A 61 18.81 -13.71 -0.96
N THR A 62 18.55 -12.89 0.07
CA THR A 62 19.61 -12.42 0.97
C THR A 62 20.19 -13.57 1.80
N GLU A 63 19.35 -14.43 2.38
CA GLU A 63 19.79 -15.60 3.15
C GLU A 63 20.60 -16.58 2.28
N THR A 64 20.15 -16.83 1.04
CA THR A 64 20.86 -17.70 0.10
C THR A 64 22.21 -17.11 -0.32
N ARG A 65 22.29 -15.79 -0.50
CA ARG A 65 23.55 -15.09 -0.82
C ARG A 65 24.56 -15.27 0.31
N ASP A 66 24.13 -15.04 1.55
CA ASP A 66 25.02 -15.08 2.71
C ASP A 66 25.43 -16.52 3.07
N SER A 67 24.56 -17.51 2.81
CA SER A 67 24.81 -18.93 3.10
C SER A 67 25.26 -19.76 1.89
N LEU A 68 25.68 -19.13 0.79
CA LEU A 68 25.92 -19.80 -0.49
C LEU A 68 27.02 -20.88 -0.43
N SER A 69 28.10 -20.62 0.32
CA SER A 69 29.20 -21.57 0.52
C SER A 69 28.70 -22.83 1.23
N THR A 70 27.96 -22.67 2.31
CA THR A 70 27.34 -23.75 3.09
C THR A 70 26.34 -24.54 2.25
N ALA A 71 25.49 -23.85 1.49
CA ALA A 71 24.51 -24.49 0.62
C ALA A 71 25.16 -25.35 -0.48
N ARG A 72 26.30 -24.91 -1.03
CA ARG A 72 27.08 -25.68 -2.02
C ARG A 72 27.77 -26.88 -1.37
N CYS A 73 28.39 -26.70 -0.21
CA CYS A 73 29.05 -27.77 0.54
C CYS A 73 28.07 -28.90 0.89
N LEU A 74 26.85 -28.54 1.30
CA LEU A 74 25.79 -29.49 1.67
C LEU A 74 25.00 -30.05 0.47
N GLY A 75 25.30 -29.62 -0.77
CA GLY A 75 24.52 -30.01 -1.95
C GLY A 75 23.05 -29.54 -1.93
N ALA A 76 22.71 -28.55 -1.10
CA ALA A 76 21.35 -28.09 -0.85
C ALA A 76 20.84 -27.05 -1.88
N VAL A 77 21.64 -26.68 -2.87
CA VAL A 77 21.32 -25.66 -3.88
C VAL A 77 20.00 -25.96 -4.61
N ALA A 78 19.77 -27.22 -4.99
CA ALA A 78 18.53 -27.61 -5.67
C ALA A 78 17.28 -27.40 -4.78
N ARG A 79 17.40 -27.65 -3.48
CA ARG A 79 16.31 -27.42 -2.51
C ARG A 79 16.01 -25.93 -2.38
N LEU A 80 17.04 -25.09 -2.23
CA LEU A 80 16.88 -23.63 -2.14
C LEU A 80 16.28 -23.05 -3.43
N ARG A 81 16.70 -23.55 -4.59
CA ARG A 81 16.13 -23.19 -5.88
C ARG A 81 14.62 -23.53 -5.95
N LEU A 82 14.24 -24.77 -5.64
CA LEU A 82 12.84 -25.19 -5.67
C LEU A 82 11.98 -24.39 -4.69
N HIS A 83 12.54 -24.02 -3.54
CA HIS A 83 11.85 -23.15 -2.59
C HIS A 83 11.60 -21.75 -3.17
N PHE A 84 12.61 -21.16 -3.82
CA PHE A 84 12.49 -19.85 -4.47
C PHE A 84 11.48 -19.87 -5.63
N GLU A 85 11.51 -20.91 -6.47
CA GLU A 85 10.53 -21.11 -7.55
C GLU A 85 9.11 -21.16 -7.00
N ARG A 86 8.87 -21.90 -5.91
CA ARG A 86 7.56 -21.97 -5.25
C ARG A 86 7.11 -20.61 -4.70
N LEU A 87 8.01 -19.86 -4.06
CA LEU A 87 7.70 -18.51 -3.57
C LEU A 87 7.34 -17.56 -4.74
N SER A 88 8.08 -17.66 -5.85
CA SER A 88 7.83 -16.89 -7.07
C SER A 88 6.47 -17.24 -7.68
N ASP A 89 6.14 -18.53 -7.80
CA ASP A 89 4.85 -18.98 -8.34
C ASP A 89 3.67 -18.47 -7.51
N LEU A 90 3.79 -18.51 -6.18
CA LEU A 90 2.76 -17.99 -5.28
C LEU A 90 2.62 -16.47 -5.41
N GLY A 91 3.73 -15.74 -5.52
CA GLY A 91 3.72 -14.29 -5.78
C GLY A 91 3.06 -13.96 -7.12
N LEU A 92 3.41 -14.69 -8.19
CA LEU A 92 2.87 -14.47 -9.52
C LEU A 92 1.37 -14.79 -9.60
N ARG A 93 0.89 -15.81 -8.88
CA ARG A 93 -0.55 -16.10 -8.76
C ARG A 93 -1.32 -14.95 -8.12
N ALA A 94 -0.77 -14.36 -7.06
CA ALA A 94 -1.38 -13.20 -6.41
C ALA A 94 -1.42 -11.99 -7.35
N PHE A 95 -0.33 -11.72 -8.07
CA PHE A 95 -0.28 -10.68 -9.10
C PHE A 95 -1.28 -10.93 -10.24
N ALA A 96 -1.42 -12.19 -10.68
CA ALA A 96 -2.39 -12.56 -11.71
C ALA A 96 -3.84 -12.30 -11.26
N ALA A 97 -4.17 -12.63 -10.00
CA ALA A 97 -5.49 -12.32 -9.43
C ALA A 97 -5.76 -10.80 -9.39
N PHE A 98 -4.77 -10.00 -9.01
CA PHE A 98 -4.84 -8.53 -9.09
C PHE A 98 -5.09 -8.06 -10.53
N ALA A 99 -4.32 -8.58 -11.51
CA ALA A 99 -4.46 -8.22 -12.91
C ALA A 99 -5.85 -8.60 -13.48
N MET A 100 -6.47 -9.68 -13.01
CA MET A 100 -7.83 -10.07 -13.38
C MET A 100 -8.89 -9.09 -12.86
N CYS A 101 -8.75 -8.61 -11.61
CA CYS A 101 -9.64 -7.59 -11.06
C CYS A 101 -9.54 -6.28 -11.85
N PHE A 102 -8.32 -5.87 -12.19
CA PHE A 102 -8.09 -4.70 -13.05
C PHE A 102 -8.72 -4.88 -14.45
N ARG A 103 -8.54 -6.04 -15.08
CA ARG A 103 -9.14 -6.36 -16.38
C ARG A 103 -10.66 -6.33 -16.34
N PHE A 104 -11.27 -6.83 -15.26
CA PHE A 104 -12.72 -6.76 -15.07
C PHE A 104 -13.21 -5.31 -15.00
N SER A 105 -12.55 -4.47 -14.19
CA SER A 105 -12.88 -3.03 -14.11
C SER A 105 -12.74 -2.33 -15.46
N ARG A 106 -11.69 -2.65 -16.23
CA ARG A 106 -11.49 -2.14 -17.59
C ARG A 106 -12.58 -2.62 -18.55
N PHE A 107 -12.98 -3.88 -18.48
CA PHE A 107 -14.05 -4.44 -19.30
C PHE A 107 -15.39 -3.76 -19.00
N ALA A 108 -15.74 -3.59 -17.73
CA ALA A 108 -16.95 -2.89 -17.31
C ALA A 108 -16.97 -1.44 -17.82
N ALA A 109 -15.86 -0.71 -17.69
CA ALA A 109 -15.71 0.64 -18.22
C ALA A 109 -15.88 0.70 -19.76
N GLY A 110 -15.30 -0.26 -20.48
CA GLY A 110 -15.44 -0.38 -21.93
C GLY A 110 -16.87 -0.70 -22.38
N ALA A 111 -17.54 -1.63 -21.70
CA ALA A 111 -18.92 -2.02 -21.96
C ALA A 111 -19.89 -0.84 -21.73
N CYS A 112 -19.74 -0.13 -20.61
CA CYS A 112 -20.52 1.09 -20.32
C CYS A 112 -20.25 2.20 -21.35
N GLY A 113 -19.00 2.40 -21.75
CA GLY A 113 -18.66 3.34 -22.82
C GLY A 113 -19.35 3.00 -24.14
N LEU A 114 -19.35 1.72 -24.53
CA LEU A 114 -20.04 1.24 -25.73
C LEU A 114 -21.55 1.47 -25.65
N LEU A 115 -22.18 1.22 -24.50
CA LEU A 115 -23.61 1.47 -24.29
C LEU A 115 -23.96 2.95 -24.47
N VAL A 116 -23.11 3.87 -23.99
CA VAL A 116 -23.31 5.32 -24.20
C VAL A 116 -23.24 5.68 -25.69
N VAL A 117 -22.30 5.10 -26.45
CA VAL A 117 -22.19 5.32 -27.90
C VAL A 117 -23.41 4.78 -28.64
N LEU A 118 -23.87 3.57 -28.31
CA LEU A 118 -25.06 2.97 -28.91
C LEU A 118 -26.33 3.79 -28.61
N ALA A 119 -26.47 4.30 -27.40
CA ALA A 119 -27.57 5.18 -27.02
C ALA A 119 -27.54 6.51 -27.79
N ALA A 120 -26.37 7.13 -27.93
CA ALA A 120 -26.20 8.35 -28.70
C ALA A 120 -26.53 8.13 -30.19
N LEU A 121 -26.11 7.00 -30.76
CA LEU A 121 -26.43 6.62 -32.14
C LEU A 121 -27.93 6.36 -32.34
N GLY A 122 -28.56 5.61 -31.42
CA GLY A 122 -30.00 5.35 -31.48
C GLY A 122 -30.84 6.63 -31.40
N PHE A 123 -30.45 7.56 -30.53
CA PHE A 123 -31.11 8.86 -30.41
C PHE A 123 -30.89 9.75 -31.64
N ALA A 124 -29.66 9.78 -32.18
CA ALA A 124 -29.35 10.50 -33.42
C ALA A 124 -30.22 10.02 -34.60
N LEU A 125 -30.38 8.70 -34.76
CA LEU A 125 -31.23 8.11 -35.80
C LEU A 125 -32.73 8.43 -35.57
N ALA A 126 -33.18 8.43 -34.31
CA ALA A 126 -34.56 8.75 -33.96
C ALA A 126 -34.93 10.24 -34.21
N LEU A 127 -33.96 11.15 -34.02
CA LEU A 127 -34.12 12.58 -34.32
C LEU A 127 -34.06 12.88 -35.82
N ALA A 128 -33.17 12.20 -36.56
CA ALA A 128 -33.09 12.34 -38.01
C ALA A 128 -34.40 11.97 -38.73
N GLY A 129 -35.21 11.08 -38.13
CA GLY A 129 -36.55 10.74 -38.64
C GLY A 129 -37.66 11.74 -38.30
N ARG A 130 -37.42 12.76 -37.46
CA ARG A 130 -38.45 13.70 -36.96
C ARG A 130 -38.17 15.19 -37.18
N ALA A 131 -36.95 15.58 -37.50
CA ALA A 131 -36.52 16.99 -37.59
C ALA A 131 -36.31 17.47 -39.04
N PRO A 132 -36.44 18.79 -39.32
CA PRO A 132 -36.10 19.35 -40.63
C PRO A 132 -34.61 19.14 -40.98
N PRO A 133 -34.28 18.84 -42.26
CA PRO A 133 -32.98 18.27 -42.64
C PRO A 133 -31.77 19.20 -42.46
N GLU A 134 -31.96 20.52 -42.41
CA GLU A 134 -30.85 21.49 -42.44
C GLU A 134 -30.21 21.75 -41.07
N GLU A 135 -30.98 21.79 -39.98
CA GLU A 135 -30.44 22.02 -38.62
C GLU A 135 -30.04 20.71 -37.90
N ALA A 136 -30.68 19.58 -38.26
CA ALA A 136 -30.46 18.30 -37.58
C ALA A 136 -29.11 17.64 -37.91
N SER A 137 -28.56 17.89 -39.12
CA SER A 137 -27.37 17.17 -39.60
C SER A 137 -26.09 17.55 -38.86
N SER A 138 -25.89 18.85 -38.57
CA SER A 138 -24.68 19.35 -37.91
C SER A 138 -24.63 18.97 -36.42
N SER A 139 -25.75 19.09 -35.70
CA SER A 139 -25.86 18.70 -34.29
C SER A 139 -25.65 17.19 -34.09
N VAL A 140 -26.24 16.36 -34.97
CA VAL A 140 -26.06 14.90 -34.93
C VAL A 140 -24.61 14.49 -35.20
N GLY A 141 -23.94 15.11 -36.18
CA GLY A 141 -22.53 14.85 -36.47
C GLY A 141 -21.59 15.21 -35.31
N LEU A 142 -21.85 16.36 -34.65
CA LEU A 142 -21.12 16.78 -33.45
C LEU A 142 -21.35 15.82 -32.28
N ALA A 143 -22.60 15.41 -32.02
CA ALA A 143 -22.94 14.49 -30.93
C ALA A 143 -22.31 13.10 -31.13
N LEU A 144 -22.33 12.56 -32.35
CA LEU A 144 -21.70 11.27 -32.67
C LEU A 144 -20.17 11.33 -32.55
N SER A 145 -19.55 12.39 -33.07
CA SER A 145 -18.10 12.59 -32.99
C SER A 145 -17.62 12.72 -31.55
N ALA A 146 -18.38 13.45 -30.71
CA ALA A 146 -18.09 13.58 -29.29
C ALA A 146 -18.25 12.22 -28.57
N SER A 147 -19.34 11.48 -28.84
CA SER A 147 -19.62 10.18 -28.23
C SER A 147 -18.57 9.12 -28.54
N LEU A 148 -18.04 9.05 -29.76
CA LEU A 148 -17.00 8.08 -30.15
C LEU A 148 -15.74 8.14 -29.28
N SER A 149 -15.44 9.29 -28.69
CA SER A 149 -14.28 9.48 -27.81
C SER A 149 -14.55 9.13 -26.34
N ILE A 150 -15.81 8.95 -25.94
CA ILE A 150 -16.21 8.64 -24.56
C ILE A 150 -15.62 7.30 -24.09
N PRO A 151 -15.75 6.16 -24.81
CA PRO A 151 -15.28 4.87 -24.31
C PRO A 151 -13.79 4.87 -23.94
N MET A 152 -12.95 5.45 -24.80
CA MET A 152 -11.51 5.53 -24.57
C MET A 152 -11.18 6.37 -23.32
N MET A 153 -11.89 7.48 -23.14
CA MET A 153 -11.70 8.36 -21.98
C MET A 153 -12.21 7.73 -20.69
N THR A 154 -13.36 7.08 -20.72
CA THR A 154 -13.92 6.36 -19.57
C THR A 154 -12.98 5.24 -19.10
N VAL A 155 -12.40 4.49 -20.02
CA VAL A 155 -11.39 3.47 -19.71
C VAL A 155 -10.12 4.10 -19.14
N SER A 156 -9.64 5.21 -19.71
CA SER A 156 -8.48 5.94 -19.18
C SER A 156 -8.73 6.46 -17.77
N LEU A 157 -9.91 7.01 -17.50
CA LEU A 157 -10.33 7.50 -16.19
C LEU A 157 -10.35 6.38 -15.15
N CYS A 158 -10.96 5.25 -15.51
CA CYS A 158 -11.01 4.06 -14.66
C CYS A 158 -9.60 3.57 -14.29
N LEU A 159 -8.68 3.52 -15.28
CA LEU A 159 -7.27 3.19 -15.02
C LEU A 159 -6.62 4.19 -14.06
N SER A 160 -6.80 5.50 -14.27
CA SER A 160 -6.21 6.52 -13.40
C SER A 160 -6.72 6.42 -11.96
N LEU A 161 -8.02 6.20 -11.77
CA LEU A 161 -8.62 6.01 -10.44
C LEU A 161 -8.12 4.72 -9.78
N TYR A 162 -8.02 3.65 -10.54
CA TYR A 162 -7.55 2.36 -10.04
C TYR A 162 -6.10 2.44 -9.55
N VAL A 163 -5.21 3.07 -10.31
CA VAL A 163 -3.80 3.28 -9.92
C VAL A 163 -3.70 4.18 -8.69
N LEU A 164 -4.48 5.26 -8.62
CA LEU A 164 -4.48 6.16 -7.47
C LEU A 164 -4.87 5.42 -6.19
N LEU A 165 -5.97 4.67 -6.21
CA LEU A 165 -6.43 3.87 -5.06
C LEU A 165 -5.41 2.78 -4.69
N GLN A 166 -4.69 2.22 -5.67
CA GLN A 166 -3.64 1.26 -5.41
C GLN A 166 -2.44 1.88 -4.69
N THR A 167 -2.05 3.12 -5.03
CA THR A 167 -0.91 3.79 -4.36
C THR A 167 -1.17 4.05 -2.87
N THR A 168 -2.44 4.16 -2.46
CA THR A 168 -2.83 4.32 -1.05
C THR A 168 -2.39 3.13 -0.19
N VAL A 169 -2.40 1.90 -0.70
CA VAL A 169 -1.98 0.70 0.06
C VAL A 169 -0.50 0.76 0.46
N SER A 170 0.35 1.32 -0.41
CA SER A 170 1.76 1.54 -0.09
C SER A 170 1.93 2.63 0.96
N PHE A 171 1.09 3.67 0.93
CA PHE A 171 1.09 4.75 1.91
C PHE A 171 0.61 4.26 3.29
N GLU A 172 -0.48 3.49 3.36
CA GLU A 172 -0.99 2.90 4.62
C GLU A 172 0.11 2.11 5.35
N ARG A 173 0.90 1.32 4.61
CA ARG A 173 2.02 0.59 5.20
C ARG A 173 3.16 1.48 5.68
N ALA A 174 3.43 2.59 4.99
CA ALA A 174 4.42 3.55 5.46
C ALA A 174 3.96 4.22 6.77
N VAL A 175 2.66 4.54 6.87
CA VAL A 175 2.04 5.06 8.08
C VAL A 175 2.08 4.05 9.22
N GLU A 176 1.83 2.76 8.96
CA GLU A 176 1.97 1.69 9.97
C GLU A 176 3.35 1.69 10.64
N TYR A 177 4.43 1.99 9.90
CA TYR A 177 5.77 2.12 10.48
C TYR A 177 5.96 3.37 11.33
N THR A 178 5.22 4.45 11.06
CA THR A 178 5.25 5.68 11.87
C THR A 178 4.46 5.57 13.17
N GLU A 179 3.54 4.62 13.24
CA GLU A 179 2.69 4.36 14.41
C GLU A 179 3.26 3.26 15.33
N LEU A 180 4.42 2.69 15.00
CA LEU A 180 5.08 1.71 15.86
C LEU A 180 5.42 2.35 17.22
N PRO A 181 5.26 1.62 18.34
CA PRO A 181 5.63 2.14 19.64
C PRO A 181 7.11 2.47 19.64
N ALA A 182 7.43 3.73 19.97
CA ALA A 182 8.80 4.15 20.13
C ALA A 182 9.45 3.34 21.26
N GLU A 183 10.75 3.05 21.10
CA GLU A 183 11.55 2.72 22.27
C GLU A 183 11.51 3.92 23.21
N VAL A 184 11.57 3.68 24.53
CA VAL A 184 11.50 4.77 25.50
C VAL A 184 12.75 5.62 25.34
N ASP A 185 12.64 6.71 24.58
CA ASP A 185 13.67 7.73 24.51
C ASP A 185 13.71 8.44 25.86
N VAL A 186 14.84 8.33 26.52
CA VAL A 186 15.19 9.14 27.69
C VAL A 186 15.63 10.51 27.17
N GLU A 187 14.78 11.20 26.42
CA GLU A 187 15.05 12.58 26.06
C GLU A 187 14.79 13.43 27.30
N ASN A 188 15.80 14.22 27.70
CA ASN A 188 15.74 15.20 28.78
C ASN A 188 14.70 16.29 28.48
N THR A 189 13.40 15.99 28.52
CA THR A 189 12.36 17.00 28.50
C THR A 189 12.23 17.57 29.91
N ALA A 190 13.13 18.49 30.25
CA ALA A 190 12.99 19.35 31.43
C ALA A 190 11.84 20.38 31.29
N SER A 191 10.87 20.18 30.38
CA SER A 191 9.95 21.26 30.02
C SER A 191 8.52 20.91 29.59
N ASP A 192 7.99 19.70 29.80
CA ASP A 192 6.56 19.45 29.54
C ASP A 192 5.84 18.80 30.73
N GLU A 193 5.41 19.65 31.67
CA GLU A 193 4.39 19.37 32.69
C GLU A 193 2.97 19.34 32.07
N SER A 194 2.74 18.52 31.05
CA SER A 194 1.37 18.21 30.62
C SER A 194 1.13 16.71 30.68
N GLY A 195 0.65 16.30 31.86
CA GLY A 195 0.36 14.90 32.13
C GLY A 195 -0.72 14.35 31.21
N THR A 196 -0.44 13.22 30.56
CA THR A 196 -1.43 12.19 30.25
C THR A 196 -0.72 10.85 30.06
N GLY A 197 -1.01 9.88 30.94
CA GLY A 197 -0.96 8.43 30.68
C GLY A 197 0.40 7.76 30.43
N ASP A 198 0.77 6.89 31.37
CA ASP A 198 1.79 5.83 31.29
C ASP A 198 3.28 6.23 31.21
N SER A 199 3.83 6.48 32.41
CA SER A 199 5.23 6.25 32.79
C SER A 199 6.31 6.80 31.84
N MET A 200 6.27 8.10 31.56
CA MET A 200 7.42 8.84 31.02
C MET A 200 8.51 8.89 32.10
N LEU A 201 9.59 8.12 31.91
CA LEU A 201 10.77 8.18 32.77
C LEU A 201 11.48 9.52 32.52
N VAL A 202 11.18 10.53 33.32
CA VAL A 202 11.91 11.80 33.30
C VAL A 202 13.34 11.52 33.73
N ALA A 203 14.31 11.67 32.82
CA ALA A 203 15.71 11.61 33.21
C ALA A 203 16.02 12.79 34.16
N PRO A 204 16.73 12.53 35.27
CA PRO A 204 17.23 13.62 36.09
C PRO A 204 18.18 14.49 35.25
N PRO A 205 18.21 15.81 35.46
CA PRO A 205 19.15 16.68 34.75
C PRO A 205 20.57 16.18 35.01
N VAL A 206 21.21 15.73 33.94
CA VAL A 206 22.58 15.23 33.97
C VAL A 206 23.51 16.42 33.72
N GLU A 207 24.53 16.60 34.54
CA GLU A 207 25.53 17.66 34.33
C GLU A 207 26.31 17.43 33.03
N ASP A 208 26.73 18.50 32.36
CA ASP A 208 27.58 18.45 31.15
C ASP A 208 28.90 17.70 31.37
N SER A 209 29.31 17.57 32.64
CA SER A 209 30.53 16.90 33.06
C SER A 209 30.39 15.38 33.21
N TRP A 210 29.17 14.82 33.08
CA TRP A 210 28.92 13.39 33.20
C TRP A 210 29.32 12.62 31.93
N PRO A 211 29.89 11.40 32.06
CA PRO A 211 30.31 10.75 33.30
C PRO A 211 31.73 11.17 33.74
N GLN A 212 31.90 11.56 35.02
CA GLN A 212 33.21 11.99 35.55
C GLN A 212 34.14 10.82 35.93
N GLU A 213 33.64 9.84 36.68
CA GLU A 213 34.47 8.77 37.26
C GLU A 213 34.26 7.39 36.61
N GLY A 214 33.12 7.19 35.93
CA GLY A 214 32.81 5.91 35.28
C GLY A 214 32.52 4.76 36.24
N LEU A 215 32.11 5.03 37.48
CA LEU A 215 31.55 4.03 38.40
C LEU A 215 30.26 3.44 37.81
N VAL A 216 30.16 2.11 37.73
CA VAL A 216 28.95 1.41 37.27
C VAL A 216 28.46 0.47 38.34
N GLU A 217 27.23 0.67 38.81
CA GLU A 217 26.60 -0.15 39.83
C GLU A 217 25.31 -0.77 39.27
N PHE A 218 25.22 -2.10 39.38
CA PHE A 218 24.00 -2.86 39.14
C PHE A 218 23.43 -3.28 40.48
N GLU A 219 22.15 -2.96 40.73
CA GLU A 219 21.44 -3.41 41.92
C GLU A 219 20.22 -4.24 41.52
N LYS A 220 20.22 -5.53 41.89
CA LYS A 220 19.12 -6.48 41.63
C LYS A 220 18.64 -6.47 40.18
N TYR A 221 19.55 -6.23 39.24
CA TYR A 221 19.25 -6.03 37.84
C TYR A 221 18.70 -7.31 37.20
N SER A 222 17.64 -7.17 36.42
CA SER A 222 17.00 -8.27 35.71
C SER A 222 16.63 -7.85 34.31
N ALA A 223 16.78 -8.75 33.33
CA ALA A 223 16.56 -8.44 31.91
C ALA A 223 15.88 -9.59 31.18
N SER A 224 14.99 -9.25 30.24
CA SER A 224 14.32 -10.17 29.31
C SER A 224 14.17 -9.50 27.96
N TYR A 225 14.39 -10.25 26.87
CA TYR A 225 14.21 -9.76 25.50
C TYR A 225 12.75 -9.41 25.16
N ARG A 226 11.77 -10.08 25.79
CA ARG A 226 10.34 -9.75 25.66
C ARG A 226 9.69 -9.82 27.03
N PRO A 227 9.66 -8.69 27.75
CA PRO A 227 8.99 -8.60 29.04
C PRO A 227 7.56 -9.16 28.97
N GLY A 228 7.17 -9.95 29.97
CA GLY A 228 5.84 -10.56 30.07
C GLY A 228 5.59 -11.82 29.23
N ILE A 229 6.41 -12.08 28.19
CA ILE A 229 6.25 -13.27 27.33
C ILE A 229 7.41 -14.26 27.55
N LEU A 230 8.65 -13.78 27.56
CA LEU A 230 9.83 -14.60 27.76
C LEU A 230 10.33 -14.54 29.22
N PRO A 231 10.89 -15.65 29.73
CA PRO A 231 11.48 -15.67 31.06
C PRO A 231 12.66 -14.70 31.17
N MET A 232 12.87 -14.19 32.38
CA MET A 232 14.06 -13.39 32.70
C MET A 232 15.34 -14.18 32.43
N VAL A 233 16.26 -13.59 31.66
CA VAL A 233 17.58 -14.15 31.35
C VAL A 233 18.56 -13.77 32.46
N LEU A 234 18.66 -12.48 32.78
CA LEU A 234 19.36 -11.98 33.96
C LEU A 234 18.37 -11.85 35.12
N LYS A 235 18.76 -12.30 36.31
CA LYS A 235 17.88 -12.37 37.49
C LYS A 235 18.59 -11.84 38.72
N GLY A 236 18.20 -10.65 39.16
CA GLY A 236 18.65 -10.09 40.43
C GLY A 236 20.17 -9.91 40.54
N VAL A 237 20.84 -9.55 39.44
CA VAL A 237 22.30 -9.40 39.38
C VAL A 237 22.72 -8.11 40.09
N THR A 238 23.62 -8.21 41.06
CA THR A 238 24.15 -7.07 41.82
C THR A 238 25.67 -7.09 41.80
N PHE A 239 26.29 -6.03 41.29
CA PHE A 239 27.76 -5.83 41.33
C PHE A 239 28.13 -4.37 41.10
N VAL A 240 29.36 -4.01 41.46
CA VAL A 240 29.92 -2.66 41.28
C VAL A 240 31.23 -2.76 40.51
N VAL A 241 31.40 -1.92 39.50
CA VAL A 241 32.64 -1.72 38.75
C VAL A 241 33.20 -0.35 39.10
N LYS A 242 34.40 -0.30 39.69
CA LYS A 242 35.01 0.93 40.18
C LYS A 242 35.59 1.78 39.03
N PRO A 243 35.78 3.09 39.26
CA PRO A 243 36.51 3.96 38.35
C PRO A 243 37.85 3.34 37.93
N GLN A 244 38.14 3.38 36.63
CA GLN A 244 39.38 2.86 36.02
C GLN A 244 39.61 1.35 36.23
N GLU A 245 38.61 0.59 36.67
CA GLU A 245 38.69 -0.85 36.84
C GLU A 245 38.45 -1.59 35.51
N LYS A 246 39.30 -2.57 35.21
CA LYS A 246 39.12 -3.46 34.06
C LYS A 246 38.53 -4.78 34.54
N VAL A 247 37.28 -5.05 34.18
CA VAL A 247 36.56 -6.27 34.59
C VAL A 247 36.46 -7.24 33.41
N GLY A 248 36.81 -8.50 33.66
CA GLY A 248 36.59 -9.60 32.71
C GLY A 248 35.32 -10.36 33.06
N VAL A 249 34.43 -10.55 32.09
CA VAL A 249 33.23 -11.37 32.24
C VAL A 249 33.47 -12.72 31.55
N VAL A 250 33.38 -13.81 32.31
CA VAL A 250 33.52 -15.18 31.81
C VAL A 250 32.24 -15.97 32.05
N GLY A 251 31.92 -16.86 31.13
CA GLY A 251 30.72 -17.68 31.23
C GLY A 251 30.66 -18.74 30.14
N ARG A 252 29.80 -19.73 30.35
CA ARG A 252 29.43 -20.70 29.30
C ARG A 252 28.70 -19.96 28.17
N THR A 253 28.89 -20.37 26.92
CA THR A 253 28.17 -19.81 25.78
C THR A 253 26.65 -19.83 26.00
N GLY A 254 25.99 -18.68 25.83
CA GLY A 254 24.55 -18.50 26.04
C GLY A 254 24.09 -18.38 27.50
N ALA A 255 25.00 -18.03 28.43
CA ALA A 255 24.67 -17.86 29.85
C ALA A 255 24.07 -16.50 30.22
N GLY A 256 24.03 -15.55 29.28
CA GLY A 256 23.47 -14.20 29.44
C GLY A 256 22.89 -13.71 28.13
#